data_AF-A0A4R2NN56-F1
#
_entry.id   AF-A0A4R2NN56-F1
#
_cell.length_a   1.000
_cell.length_b   1.000
_cell.length_c   1.000
_cell.angle_alpha   90.00
_cell.angle_beta   90.00
_cell.angle_gamma   90.00
#
_symmetry.space_group_name_H-M   'P 1'
#
loop_
_entity.id
_entity.type
_entity.pdbx_description
1 polymer ?
#
loop_
_entity_poly.entity_id
_entity_poly.type
_entity_poly.pdbx_seq_one_letter_code
_entity_poly.pdbx_strand_id
1 'polypeptide(L)'
;MLKIIGFLLGITIINVHEDIIKSNDFNDSNPKSSHFYYLQGKNFSENGIHTKAIENLNLALELTTRLDTLAVLIKNEIGNVYFSMKNYTTSKKLYSEALELSIQIKFLRGKAITLALLGSVEEKEGNYLEALKLQKKSLEIFLKIKDNNGTAHVKLNIGSIYEDLNQFSNAHTYFQSAYQLLKGKNNYSEADILNNLGDIFRKQNQTDSALFYSHKSLDLARKINQPKLIESAYKDLAKTYSIIEDYKKAYEYRLKSNEYKEIVLNNQNARQLNILQTIYDSHRKEAEIKLLKEQNKVNLVNQKLLIVVVLCIILISAILGYIYQKRIKTQQKIQKYKQRILKAELEKKQALEKTLQNDIQLKTASLTKYSLHLSQKNKILTDISSDLKKISIRNNIDYKSKLKNISKDIDFKLKHDDQWIDFNNLFKEIHPDFSKQLTQISTEKLSSSEIKLAMLLRLNLTSKEIAEILNVTPDSVRIARYRLRKKLPISPKEDLVNFMIHL
;
A
#
# COMPACT_ATOMS: atom_id res chain seq x y z
N MET A 1 50.55 7.38 -1.39
CA MET A 1 50.87 6.60 -0.17
C MET A 1 50.70 5.10 -0.45
N LEU A 2 51.29 4.60 -1.56
CA LEU A 2 51.03 3.25 -2.13
C LEU A 2 52.33 2.66 -2.71
N LYS A 3 53.44 2.83 -1.99
CA LYS A 3 54.74 2.27 -2.34
C LYS A 3 55.20 1.38 -1.19
N ILE A 4 55.59 0.15 -1.54
CA ILE A 4 56.34 -0.82 -0.73
C ILE A 4 55.47 -1.68 0.18
N ILE A 5 54.97 -2.82 -0.30
CA ILE A 5 54.79 -4.00 0.53
C ILE A 5 55.00 -5.26 -0.35
N GLY A 6 55.53 -6.29 0.29
CA GLY A 6 56.16 -7.50 -0.24
C GLY A 6 57.26 -7.82 0.76
N PHE A 7 57.54 -9.08 1.08
CA PHE A 7 58.71 -9.54 1.87
C PHE A 7 58.51 -10.02 3.29
N LEU A 8 57.78 -11.13 3.42
CA LEU A 8 57.87 -12.03 4.57
C LEU A 8 58.86 -13.20 4.39
N LEU A 9 59.53 -13.39 3.24
CA LEU A 9 60.04 -14.73 2.86
C LEU A 9 61.48 -14.88 2.38
N GLY A 10 62.29 -13.83 2.36
CA GLY A 10 63.67 -13.93 1.83
C GLY A 10 63.74 -14.23 0.33
N ILE A 11 62.61 -14.19 -0.40
CA ILE A 11 62.56 -13.97 -1.84
C ILE A 11 62.47 -12.47 -2.03
N THR A 12 63.19 -11.84 -2.95
CA THR A 12 62.98 -10.44 -3.34
C THR A 12 62.00 -10.32 -4.54
N ILE A 13 60.71 -10.68 -4.38
CA ILE A 13 59.47 -10.30 -5.10
C ILE A 13 59.64 -9.03 -5.95
N ILE A 14 59.66 -9.26 -7.25
CA ILE A 14 59.60 -8.20 -8.26
C ILE A 14 58.33 -7.38 -8.02
N ASN A 15 58.49 -6.08 -7.76
CA ASN A 15 57.34 -5.17 -7.60
C ASN A 15 56.58 -5.07 -8.94
N VAL A 16 55.55 -5.89 -9.11
CA VAL A 16 54.68 -5.93 -10.31
C VAL A 16 53.78 -4.68 -10.43
N HIS A 17 53.82 -3.77 -9.45
CA HIS A 17 52.85 -2.68 -9.34
C HIS A 17 52.92 -1.63 -10.45
N GLU A 18 54.09 -1.43 -11.08
CA GLU A 18 54.30 -0.39 -12.09
C GLU A 18 53.57 -0.64 -13.43
N ASP A 19 53.18 -1.88 -13.75
CA ASP A 19 52.55 -2.20 -15.04
C ASP A 19 51.02 -2.27 -15.00
N ILE A 20 50.40 -2.42 -13.82
CA ILE A 20 48.94 -2.29 -13.68
C ILE A 20 48.49 -0.88 -14.09
N ILE A 21 49.30 0.13 -13.77
CA ILE A 21 49.01 1.53 -14.05
C ILE A 21 49.30 1.90 -15.53
N LYS A 22 50.14 1.11 -16.23
CA LYS A 22 50.54 1.40 -17.62
C LYS A 22 49.70 0.72 -18.69
N SER A 23 48.95 -0.32 -18.35
CA SER A 23 47.83 -0.77 -19.18
C SER A 23 46.70 0.25 -19.09
N ASN A 24 46.52 1.05 -20.14
CA ASN A 24 45.52 2.14 -20.27
C ASN A 24 44.03 1.74 -20.13
N ASP A 25 43.69 0.59 -19.53
CA ASP A 25 42.32 0.06 -19.48
C ASP A 25 41.63 0.11 -18.10
N PHE A 26 42.31 0.50 -17.02
CA PHE A 26 41.83 0.12 -15.68
C PHE A 26 41.61 1.30 -14.74
N ASN A 27 40.55 2.05 -15.01
CA ASN A 27 39.98 3.01 -14.07
C ASN A 27 38.65 2.46 -13.51
N ASP A 28 38.64 1.19 -13.10
CA ASP A 28 37.41 0.50 -12.71
C ASP A 28 37.27 0.45 -11.19
N SER A 29 36.41 1.33 -10.67
CA SER A 29 35.98 1.39 -9.26
C SER A 29 34.97 0.29 -8.90
N ASN A 30 34.81 -0.71 -9.77
CA ASN A 30 33.88 -1.80 -9.58
C ASN A 30 34.46 -2.88 -8.63
N PRO A 31 33.86 -3.09 -7.43
CA PRO A 31 34.31 -4.11 -6.47
C PRO A 31 34.10 -5.54 -6.97
N LYS A 32 33.52 -5.75 -8.16
CA LYS A 32 33.36 -7.05 -8.82
C LYS A 32 34.38 -7.33 -9.92
N SER A 33 35.39 -6.48 -10.10
CA SER A 33 36.46 -6.75 -11.08
C SER A 33 37.46 -7.77 -10.54
N SER A 34 37.99 -8.66 -11.40
CA SER A 34 39.09 -9.58 -11.05
C SER A 34 40.28 -8.81 -10.47
N HIS A 35 40.59 -7.64 -11.05
CA HIS A 35 41.70 -6.81 -10.62
C HIS A 35 41.57 -6.31 -9.17
N PHE A 36 40.37 -5.87 -8.77
CA PHE A 36 40.12 -5.44 -7.40
C PHE A 36 40.43 -6.57 -6.40
N TYR A 37 39.94 -7.78 -6.66
CA TYR A 37 40.20 -8.94 -5.81
C TYR A 37 41.66 -9.38 -5.84
N TYR A 38 42.36 -9.22 -6.98
CA TYR A 38 43.80 -9.45 -7.05
C TYR A 38 44.56 -8.50 -6.11
N LEU A 39 44.26 -7.20 -6.15
CA LEU A 39 44.90 -6.21 -5.28
C LEU A 39 44.61 -6.46 -3.80
N GLN A 40 43.35 -6.80 -3.45
CA GLN A 40 42.98 -7.16 -2.08
C GLN A 40 43.72 -8.42 -1.63
N GLY A 41 43.72 -9.46 -2.46
CA GLY A 41 44.42 -10.71 -2.20
C GLY A 41 45.92 -10.51 -1.98
N LYS A 42 46.55 -9.68 -2.80
CA LYS A 42 47.95 -9.27 -2.65
C LYS A 42 48.17 -8.51 -1.34
N ASN A 43 47.31 -7.57 -0.99
CA ASN A 43 47.41 -6.82 0.26
C ASN A 43 47.28 -7.74 1.49
N PHE A 44 46.35 -8.69 1.47
CA PHE A 44 46.23 -9.69 2.53
C PHE A 44 47.48 -10.57 2.63
N SER A 45 48.02 -11.02 1.48
CA SER A 45 49.25 -11.82 1.41
C SER A 45 50.43 -11.09 2.04
N GLU A 46 50.61 -9.82 1.67
CA GLU A 46 51.64 -8.91 2.17
C GLU A 46 51.57 -8.68 3.69
N ASN A 47 50.37 -8.77 4.27
CA ASN A 47 50.15 -8.64 5.71
C ASN A 47 50.06 -9.99 6.45
N GLY A 48 50.31 -11.12 5.78
CA GLY A 48 50.29 -12.45 6.38
C GLY A 48 48.89 -13.00 6.69
N ILE A 49 47.83 -12.41 6.14
CA ILE A 49 46.45 -12.86 6.32
C ILE A 49 46.14 -13.89 5.21
N HIS A 50 46.79 -15.05 5.30
CA HIS A 50 46.87 -16.02 4.21
C HIS A 50 45.50 -16.54 3.74
N THR A 51 44.57 -16.82 4.66
CA THR A 51 43.22 -17.29 4.31
C THR A 51 42.47 -16.29 3.44
N LYS A 52 42.44 -15.01 3.86
CA LYS A 52 41.78 -13.94 3.08
C LYS A 52 42.51 -13.66 1.77
N ALA A 53 43.83 -13.80 1.75
CA ALA A 53 44.62 -13.69 0.53
C ALA A 53 44.18 -14.73 -0.50
N ILE A 54 44.13 -16.01 -0.10
CA ILE A 54 43.73 -17.12 -0.98
C ILE A 54 42.27 -16.96 -1.43
N GLU A 55 41.35 -16.61 -0.53
CA GLU A 55 39.94 -16.35 -0.87
C GLU A 55 39.81 -15.30 -1.97
N ASN A 56 40.46 -14.14 -1.80
CA ASN A 56 40.37 -13.03 -2.75
C ASN A 56 41.09 -13.37 -4.07
N LEU A 57 42.26 -14.01 -4.02
CA LEU A 57 42.98 -14.40 -5.23
C LEU A 57 42.24 -15.48 -6.03
N ASN A 58 41.58 -16.43 -5.37
CA ASN A 58 40.74 -17.42 -6.07
C ASN A 58 39.52 -16.75 -6.71
N LEU A 59 38.89 -15.80 -6.01
CA LEU A 59 37.78 -15.03 -6.58
C LEU A 59 38.22 -14.17 -7.77
N ALA A 60 39.41 -13.56 -7.68
CA ALA A 60 40.03 -12.87 -8.81
C ALA A 60 40.22 -13.83 -10.00
N LEU A 61 40.74 -15.03 -9.75
CA LEU A 61 40.95 -16.04 -10.79
C LEU A 61 39.63 -16.47 -11.44
N GLU A 62 38.58 -16.72 -10.65
CA GLU A 62 37.24 -17.08 -11.13
C GLU A 62 36.62 -15.98 -12.01
N LEU A 63 36.79 -14.72 -11.62
CA LEU A 63 36.30 -13.56 -12.38
C LEU A 63 37.14 -13.27 -13.62
N THR A 64 38.31 -13.89 -13.75
CA THR A 64 39.16 -13.76 -14.93
C THR A 64 38.63 -14.69 -16.02
N THR A 65 37.77 -14.15 -16.90
CA THR A 65 37.07 -14.91 -17.95
C THR A 65 37.96 -15.34 -19.12
N ARG A 66 39.19 -14.84 -19.19
CA ARG A 66 40.17 -15.18 -20.24
C ARG A 66 41.51 -15.55 -19.62
N LEU A 67 42.15 -16.56 -20.19
CA LEU A 67 43.55 -16.90 -19.90
C LEU A 67 44.46 -15.76 -20.38
N ASP A 68 44.71 -14.79 -19.51
CA ASP A 68 45.41 -13.54 -19.81
C ASP A 68 46.62 -13.29 -18.88
N THR A 69 47.22 -12.10 -18.99
CA THR A 69 48.38 -11.73 -18.17
C THR A 69 48.05 -11.67 -16.68
N LEU A 70 46.83 -11.27 -16.31
CA LEU A 70 46.39 -11.17 -14.92
C LEU A 70 46.24 -12.57 -14.30
N ALA A 71 45.75 -13.55 -15.06
CA ALA A 71 45.69 -14.94 -14.60
C ALA A 71 47.08 -15.52 -14.24
N VAL A 72 48.13 -15.18 -15.01
CA VAL A 72 49.53 -15.54 -14.67
C VAL A 72 49.95 -14.92 -13.35
N LEU A 73 49.66 -13.62 -13.17
CA LEU A 73 50.03 -12.88 -11.96
C LEU A 73 49.27 -13.39 -10.73
N ILE A 74 47.97 -13.68 -10.86
CA ILE A 74 47.15 -14.25 -9.79
C ILE A 74 47.71 -15.61 -9.36
N LYS A 75 47.97 -16.52 -10.30
CA LYS A 75 48.55 -17.85 -9.99
C LYS A 75 49.90 -17.72 -9.29
N ASN A 76 50.77 -16.82 -9.75
CA ASN A 76 52.02 -16.51 -9.06
C ASN A 76 51.77 -15.99 -7.63
N GLU A 77 50.82 -15.08 -7.42
CA GLU A 77 50.56 -14.58 -6.06
C GLU A 77 49.96 -15.65 -5.13
N ILE A 78 49.08 -16.54 -5.63
CA ILE A 78 48.60 -17.68 -4.84
C ILE A 78 49.79 -18.59 -4.51
N GLY A 79 50.67 -18.84 -5.48
CA GLY A 79 51.91 -19.58 -5.28
C GLY A 79 52.81 -18.95 -4.22
N ASN A 80 52.92 -17.61 -4.18
CA ASN A 80 53.66 -16.86 -3.15
C ASN A 80 53.04 -17.06 -1.76
N VAL A 81 51.71 -17.07 -1.64
CA VAL A 81 51.03 -17.35 -0.37
C VAL A 81 51.37 -18.76 0.13
N TYR A 82 51.29 -19.78 -0.73
CA TYR A 82 51.66 -21.14 -0.33
C TYR A 82 53.15 -21.29 -0.03
N PHE A 83 54.03 -20.63 -0.79
CA PHE A 83 55.45 -20.54 -0.49
C PHE A 83 55.66 -19.96 0.92
N SER A 84 54.86 -18.95 1.29
CA SER A 84 54.95 -18.31 2.60
C SER A 84 54.60 -19.20 3.78
N MET A 85 53.67 -20.11 3.53
CA MET A 85 53.26 -21.16 4.45
C MET A 85 54.20 -22.36 4.43
N LYS A 86 55.34 -22.28 3.69
CA LYS A 86 56.29 -23.38 3.44
C LYS A 86 55.67 -24.60 2.74
N ASN A 87 54.52 -24.43 2.09
CA ASN A 87 53.93 -25.45 1.24
C ASN A 87 54.52 -25.36 -0.17
N TYR A 88 55.76 -25.85 -0.30
CA TYR A 88 56.52 -25.79 -1.55
C TYR A 88 55.90 -26.65 -2.65
N THR A 89 55.26 -27.77 -2.32
CA THR A 89 54.57 -28.63 -3.29
C THR A 89 53.45 -27.89 -4.00
N THR A 90 52.54 -27.25 -3.26
CA THR A 90 51.44 -26.48 -3.86
C THR A 90 51.95 -25.23 -4.56
N SER A 91 52.95 -24.56 -3.99
CA SER A 91 53.59 -23.38 -4.61
C SER A 91 54.19 -23.72 -5.98
N LYS A 92 54.98 -24.80 -6.06
CA LYS A 92 55.60 -25.29 -7.29
C LYS A 92 54.55 -25.63 -8.36
N LYS A 93 53.47 -26.32 -7.99
CA LYS A 93 52.35 -26.61 -8.89
C LYS A 93 51.76 -25.34 -9.51
N LEU A 94 51.43 -24.35 -8.67
CA LEU A 94 50.85 -23.08 -9.13
C LEU A 94 51.79 -22.28 -10.02
N TYR A 95 53.09 -22.25 -9.69
CA TYR A 95 54.08 -21.63 -10.55
C TYR A 95 54.26 -22.38 -11.87
N SER A 96 54.24 -23.71 -11.89
CA SER A 96 54.29 -24.48 -13.13
C SER A 96 53.09 -24.16 -14.04
N GLU A 97 51.88 -24.11 -13.49
CA GLU A 97 50.69 -23.69 -14.23
C GLU A 97 50.80 -22.25 -14.75
N ALA A 98 51.32 -21.31 -13.94
CA ALA A 98 51.55 -19.92 -14.35
C ALA A 98 52.62 -19.83 -15.46
N LEU A 99 53.64 -20.69 -15.41
CA LEU A 99 54.70 -20.75 -16.40
C LEU A 99 54.15 -21.22 -17.75
N GLU A 100 53.42 -22.33 -17.77
CA GLU A 100 52.76 -22.85 -18.97
C GLU A 100 51.85 -21.78 -19.60
N LEU A 101 51.00 -21.15 -18.79
CA LEU A 101 50.12 -20.07 -19.22
C LEU A 101 50.91 -18.89 -19.81
N SER A 102 51.97 -18.44 -19.13
CA SER A 102 52.80 -17.33 -19.62
C SER A 102 53.47 -17.62 -20.97
N ILE A 103 53.80 -18.88 -21.24
CA ILE A 103 54.34 -19.33 -22.52
C ILE A 103 53.25 -19.28 -23.60
N GLN A 104 52.06 -19.83 -23.31
CA GLN A 104 50.93 -19.86 -24.23
C GLN A 104 50.53 -18.44 -24.70
N ILE A 105 50.46 -17.50 -23.77
CA ILE A 105 50.07 -16.11 -24.08
C ILE A 105 51.25 -15.21 -24.48
N LYS A 106 52.46 -15.77 -24.60
CA LYS A 106 53.71 -15.06 -24.95
C LYS A 106 54.04 -13.89 -23.99
N PHE A 107 53.67 -14.00 -22.72
CA PHE A 107 53.95 -12.98 -21.70
C PHE A 107 55.36 -13.16 -21.11
N LEU A 108 56.36 -12.58 -21.79
CA LEU A 108 57.78 -12.73 -21.44
C LEU A 108 58.10 -12.32 -20.00
N ARG A 109 57.53 -11.19 -19.54
CA ARG A 109 57.78 -10.72 -18.17
C ARG A 109 57.22 -11.69 -17.13
N GLY A 110 55.97 -12.15 -17.30
CA GLY A 110 55.36 -13.17 -16.44
C GLY A 110 56.17 -14.47 -16.43
N LYS A 111 56.62 -14.93 -17.60
CA LYS A 111 57.50 -16.10 -17.72
C LYS A 111 58.79 -15.94 -16.91
N ALA A 112 59.45 -14.79 -17.01
CA ALA A 112 60.68 -14.52 -16.26
C ALA A 112 60.42 -14.49 -14.75
N ILE A 113 59.35 -13.81 -14.30
CA ILE A 113 58.94 -13.78 -12.89
C ILE A 113 58.72 -15.21 -12.38
N THR A 114 57.90 -16.00 -13.08
CA THR A 114 57.57 -17.36 -12.65
C THR A 114 58.77 -18.29 -12.61
N LEU A 115 59.71 -18.18 -13.56
CA LEU A 115 60.97 -18.92 -13.52
C LEU A 115 61.81 -18.56 -12.29
N ALA A 116 61.86 -17.27 -11.92
CA ALA A 116 62.57 -16.84 -10.71
C ALA A 116 61.91 -17.34 -9.43
N LEU A 117 60.57 -17.39 -9.41
CA LEU A 117 59.78 -17.94 -8.30
C LEU A 117 60.03 -19.45 -8.14
N LEU A 118 59.97 -20.22 -9.22
CA LEU A 118 60.35 -21.64 -9.20
C LEU A 118 61.80 -21.84 -8.73
N GLY A 119 62.73 -21.01 -9.20
CA GLY A 119 64.12 -21.05 -8.74
C GLY A 119 64.25 -20.80 -7.25
N SER A 120 63.40 -19.94 -6.67
CA SER A 120 63.36 -19.70 -5.23
C SER A 120 62.78 -20.89 -4.45
N VAL A 121 61.85 -21.65 -5.03
CA VAL A 121 61.38 -22.92 -4.46
C VAL A 121 62.52 -23.93 -4.39
N GLU A 122 63.20 -24.14 -5.51
CA GLU A 122 64.33 -25.08 -5.56
C GLU A 122 65.46 -24.69 -4.59
N GLU A 123 65.74 -23.38 -4.43
CA GLU A 123 66.70 -22.89 -3.44
C GLU A 123 66.29 -23.27 -2.00
N LYS A 124 65.02 -23.07 -1.62
CA LYS A 124 64.53 -23.43 -0.28
C LYS A 124 64.44 -24.93 -0.03
N GLU A 125 64.32 -25.73 -1.08
CA GLU A 125 64.40 -27.19 -1.01
C GLU A 125 65.86 -27.71 -1.04
N GLY A 126 66.85 -26.83 -1.19
CA GLY A 126 68.28 -27.20 -1.23
C GLY A 126 68.77 -27.67 -2.61
N ASN A 127 67.93 -27.60 -3.65
CA ASN A 127 68.24 -27.99 -5.01
C ASN A 127 68.97 -26.87 -5.77
N TYR A 128 70.13 -26.44 -5.26
CA TYR A 128 70.83 -25.23 -5.71
C TYR A 128 71.20 -25.23 -7.20
N LEU A 129 71.51 -26.38 -7.80
CA LEU A 129 71.83 -26.46 -9.23
C LEU A 129 70.62 -26.17 -10.12
N GLU A 130 69.45 -26.73 -9.78
CA GLU A 130 68.21 -26.46 -10.52
C GLU A 130 67.74 -25.03 -10.27
N ALA A 131 67.89 -24.53 -9.04
CA ALA A 131 67.64 -23.13 -8.69
C ALA A 131 68.45 -22.18 -9.59
N LEU A 132 69.77 -22.37 -9.70
CA LEU A 132 70.64 -21.55 -10.57
C LEU A 132 70.23 -21.63 -12.03
N LYS A 133 69.84 -22.79 -12.53
CA LYS A 133 69.39 -22.98 -13.92
C LYS A 133 68.10 -22.21 -14.19
N LEU A 134 67.12 -22.27 -13.28
CA LEU A 134 65.87 -21.51 -13.39
C LEU A 134 66.12 -20.00 -13.29
N GLN A 135 66.94 -19.55 -12.34
CA GLN A 135 67.29 -18.14 -12.21
C GLN A 135 68.04 -17.63 -13.45
N LYS A 136 68.99 -18.39 -14.02
CA LYS A 136 69.70 -18.00 -15.26
C LYS A 136 68.76 -17.86 -16.45
N LYS A 137 67.78 -18.76 -16.61
CA LYS A 137 66.73 -18.63 -17.64
C LYS A 137 65.88 -17.38 -17.43
N SER A 138 65.53 -17.06 -16.18
CA SER A 138 64.82 -15.83 -15.85
C SER A 138 65.65 -14.58 -16.18
N LEU A 139 66.94 -14.58 -15.83
CA LEU A 139 67.87 -13.50 -16.09
C LEU A 139 68.02 -13.20 -17.58
N GLU A 140 68.14 -14.23 -18.42
CA GLU A 140 68.21 -14.09 -19.88
C GLU A 140 66.99 -13.33 -20.42
N ILE A 141 65.79 -13.67 -19.93
CA ILE A 141 64.57 -13.01 -20.38
C ILE A 141 64.51 -11.56 -19.88
N PHE A 142 64.84 -11.27 -18.62
CA PHE A 142 64.85 -9.90 -18.11
C PHE A 142 65.85 -8.99 -18.82
N LEU A 143 67.03 -9.53 -19.16
CA LEU A 143 68.01 -8.83 -20.00
C LEU A 143 67.44 -8.55 -21.40
N LYS A 144 66.79 -9.54 -22.03
CA LYS A 144 66.17 -9.40 -23.35
C LYS A 144 65.09 -8.31 -23.39
N ILE A 145 64.26 -8.22 -22.35
CA ILE A 145 63.20 -7.20 -22.26
C ILE A 145 63.68 -5.88 -21.63
N LYS A 146 64.97 -5.76 -21.31
CA LYS A 146 65.59 -4.57 -20.70
C LYS A 146 64.94 -4.12 -19.38
N ASP A 147 64.47 -5.08 -18.59
CA ASP A 147 63.91 -4.82 -17.26
C ASP A 147 65.03 -4.83 -16.21
N ASN A 148 65.54 -3.63 -15.89
CA ASN A 148 66.62 -3.47 -14.91
C ASN A 148 66.22 -3.92 -13.49
N ASN A 149 64.96 -3.73 -13.10
CA ASN A 149 64.48 -4.15 -11.79
C ASN A 149 64.45 -5.68 -11.71
N GLY A 150 63.80 -6.34 -12.68
CA GLY A 150 63.78 -7.80 -12.76
C GLY A 150 65.19 -8.41 -12.85
N THR A 151 66.07 -7.79 -13.65
CA THR A 151 67.48 -8.19 -13.77
C THR A 151 68.22 -8.11 -12.44
N ALA A 152 68.07 -7.01 -11.69
CA ALA A 152 68.71 -6.84 -10.39
C ALA A 152 68.18 -7.85 -9.36
N HIS A 153 66.87 -8.10 -9.34
CA HIS A 153 66.25 -9.09 -8.44
C HIS A 153 66.74 -10.52 -8.72
N VAL A 154 66.81 -10.93 -9.98
CA VAL A 154 67.32 -12.28 -10.29
C VAL A 154 68.81 -12.41 -9.99
N LYS A 155 69.60 -11.34 -10.20
CA LYS A 155 71.01 -11.32 -9.77
C LYS A 155 71.15 -11.43 -8.26
N LEU A 156 70.29 -10.79 -7.48
CA LEU A 156 70.23 -10.99 -6.03
C LEU A 156 69.96 -12.45 -5.68
N ASN A 157 68.94 -13.09 -6.29
CA ASN A 157 68.64 -14.49 -6.01
C ASN A 157 69.82 -15.42 -6.37
N ILE A 158 70.48 -15.18 -7.51
CA ILE A 158 71.68 -15.94 -7.89
C ILE A 158 72.81 -15.73 -6.86
N GLY A 159 73.00 -14.50 -6.41
CA GLY A 159 73.96 -14.17 -5.36
C GLY A 159 73.68 -14.91 -4.05
N SER A 160 72.41 -14.93 -3.62
CA SER A 160 71.92 -15.70 -2.45
C SER A 160 72.22 -17.19 -2.58
N ILE A 161 71.94 -17.80 -3.74
CA ILE A 161 72.25 -19.21 -3.97
C ILE A 161 73.76 -19.48 -3.87
N TYR A 162 74.60 -18.59 -4.43
CA TYR A 162 76.04 -18.73 -4.30
C TYR A 162 76.54 -18.52 -2.86
N GLU A 163 75.87 -17.66 -2.10
CA GLU A 163 76.15 -17.45 -0.68
C GLU A 163 75.81 -18.69 0.15
N ASP A 164 74.67 -19.34 -0.09
CA ASP A 164 74.28 -20.61 0.52
C ASP A 164 75.28 -21.74 0.19
N LEU A 165 75.86 -21.69 -1.01
CA LEU A 165 76.95 -22.58 -1.44
C LEU A 165 78.33 -22.19 -0.88
N ASN A 166 78.42 -21.16 -0.03
CA ASN A 166 79.66 -20.57 0.49
C ASN A 166 80.64 -20.06 -0.59
N GLN A 167 80.15 -19.80 -1.80
CA GLN A 167 80.93 -19.25 -2.91
C GLN A 167 80.87 -17.71 -2.90
N PHE A 168 81.44 -17.12 -1.84
CA PHE A 168 81.30 -15.68 -1.55
C PHE A 168 81.79 -14.75 -2.67
N SER A 169 82.82 -15.13 -3.42
CA SER A 169 83.30 -14.34 -4.57
C SER A 169 82.29 -14.29 -5.71
N ASN A 170 81.57 -15.39 -5.96
CA ASN A 170 80.49 -15.42 -6.94
C ASN A 170 79.30 -14.59 -6.43
N ALA A 171 78.90 -14.77 -5.18
CA ALA A 171 77.85 -13.97 -4.55
C ALA A 171 78.13 -12.46 -4.64
N HIS A 172 79.34 -12.04 -4.28
CA HIS A 172 79.80 -10.66 -4.42
C HIS A 172 79.62 -10.14 -5.85
N THR A 173 80.06 -10.90 -6.86
CA THR A 173 79.99 -10.50 -8.27
C THR A 173 78.54 -10.21 -8.69
N TYR A 174 77.60 -11.07 -8.30
CA TYR A 174 76.19 -10.90 -8.62
C TYR A 174 75.54 -9.75 -7.83
N PHE A 175 75.82 -9.63 -6.54
CA PHE A 175 75.32 -8.53 -5.72
C PHE A 175 75.85 -7.18 -6.18
N GLN A 176 77.14 -7.08 -6.51
CA GLN A 176 77.74 -5.86 -7.04
C GLN A 176 77.12 -5.51 -8.41
N SER A 177 76.88 -6.50 -9.26
CA SER A 177 76.23 -6.29 -10.54
C SER A 177 74.77 -5.83 -10.39
N ALA A 178 74.03 -6.35 -9.40
CA ALA A 178 72.70 -5.85 -9.04
C ALA A 178 72.77 -4.42 -8.50
N TYR A 179 73.76 -4.11 -7.67
CA TYR A 179 73.97 -2.77 -7.11
C TYR A 179 74.17 -1.73 -8.22
N GLN A 180 74.99 -2.03 -9.23
CA GLN A 180 75.22 -1.08 -10.34
C GLN A 180 73.95 -0.74 -11.13
N LEU A 181 72.97 -1.65 -11.18
CA LEU A 181 71.69 -1.41 -11.85
C LEU A 181 70.75 -0.50 -11.04
N LEU A 182 70.83 -0.57 -9.70
CA LEU A 182 69.87 0.09 -8.79
C LEU A 182 70.48 1.21 -7.94
N LYS A 183 71.79 1.47 -8.03
CA LYS A 183 72.45 2.54 -7.28
C LYS A 183 71.80 3.90 -7.57
N GLY A 184 71.60 4.69 -6.52
CA GLY A 184 71.01 6.03 -6.60
C GLY A 184 69.49 6.06 -6.75
N LYS A 185 68.82 4.90 -6.79
CA LYS A 185 67.34 4.84 -6.81
C LYS A 185 66.72 5.18 -5.46
N ASN A 186 67.52 5.15 -4.38
CA ASN A 186 67.11 5.41 -3.00
C ASN A 186 65.85 4.61 -2.65
N ASN A 187 65.85 3.32 -2.95
CA ASN A 187 64.71 2.43 -2.73
C ASN A 187 65.09 1.22 -1.87
N TYR A 188 64.08 0.42 -1.51
CA TYR A 188 64.25 -0.78 -0.70
C TYR A 188 65.32 -1.73 -1.30
N SER A 189 65.22 -2.02 -2.60
CA SER A 189 66.12 -2.97 -3.27
C SER A 189 67.59 -2.52 -3.21
N GLU A 190 67.86 -1.22 -3.36
CA GLU A 190 69.23 -0.69 -3.21
C GLU A 190 69.78 -0.91 -1.79
N ALA A 191 68.97 -0.64 -0.76
CA ALA A 191 69.37 -0.85 0.64
C ALA A 191 69.59 -2.33 0.98
N ASP A 192 68.73 -3.21 0.44
CA ASP A 192 68.84 -4.67 0.59
C ASP A 192 70.13 -5.20 -0.05
N ILE A 193 70.46 -4.75 -1.27
CA ILE A 193 71.73 -5.11 -1.93
C ILE A 193 72.94 -4.65 -1.12
N LEU A 194 72.91 -3.42 -0.58
CA LEU A 194 73.98 -2.90 0.26
C LEU A 194 74.16 -3.75 1.52
N ASN A 195 73.06 -4.22 2.13
CA ASN A 195 73.12 -5.11 3.28
C ASN A 195 73.78 -6.45 2.92
N ASN A 196 73.38 -7.06 1.82
CA ASN A 196 73.94 -8.33 1.34
C ASN A 196 75.42 -8.20 0.98
N LEU A 197 75.84 -7.08 0.37
CA LEU A 197 77.26 -6.79 0.15
C LEU A 197 78.04 -6.73 1.47
N GLY A 198 77.48 -6.06 2.48
CA GLY A 198 78.07 -6.02 3.83
C GLY A 198 78.20 -7.41 4.45
N ASP A 199 77.18 -8.26 4.33
CA ASP A 199 77.21 -9.63 4.85
C ASP A 199 78.25 -10.50 4.15
N ILE A 200 78.39 -10.38 2.82
CA ILE A 200 79.42 -11.10 2.07
C ILE A 200 80.82 -10.68 2.49
N PHE A 201 81.09 -9.39 2.62
CA PHE A 201 82.39 -8.92 3.11
C PHE A 201 82.67 -9.40 4.53
N ARG A 202 81.64 -9.43 5.39
CA ARG A 202 81.74 -9.96 6.75
C ARG A 202 82.11 -11.45 6.74
N LYS A 203 81.46 -12.26 5.90
CA LYS A 203 81.74 -13.70 5.75
C LYS A 203 83.13 -13.97 5.15
N GLN A 204 83.68 -13.01 4.41
CA GLN A 204 85.06 -13.04 3.92
C GLN A 204 86.08 -12.47 4.93
N ASN A 205 85.65 -12.14 6.16
CA ASN A 205 86.46 -11.47 7.20
C ASN A 205 87.06 -10.12 6.75
N GLN A 206 86.46 -9.46 5.74
CA GLN A 206 86.83 -8.11 5.32
C GLN A 206 86.00 -7.09 6.09
N THR A 207 86.36 -6.89 7.36
CA THR A 207 85.57 -6.14 8.35
C THR A 207 85.36 -4.68 7.97
N ASP A 208 86.36 -4.00 7.40
CA ASP A 208 86.25 -2.59 7.00
C ASP A 208 85.20 -2.39 5.90
N SER A 209 85.24 -3.23 4.86
CA SER A 209 84.24 -3.25 3.80
C SER A 209 82.86 -3.62 4.34
N ALA A 210 82.78 -4.61 5.23
CA ALA A 210 81.52 -5.01 5.86
C ALA A 210 80.87 -3.84 6.61
N LEU A 211 81.64 -3.13 7.45
CA LEU A 211 81.17 -1.94 8.16
C LEU A 211 80.72 -0.85 7.19
N PHE A 212 81.50 -0.57 6.14
CA PHE A 212 81.16 0.44 5.14
C PHE A 212 79.80 0.17 4.49
N TYR A 213 79.57 -1.04 3.99
CA TYR A 213 78.33 -1.41 3.31
C TYR A 213 77.14 -1.52 4.27
N SER A 214 77.33 -2.07 5.48
CA SER A 214 76.26 -2.13 6.49
C SER A 214 75.85 -0.74 6.99
N HIS A 215 76.79 0.20 7.19
CA HIS A 215 76.45 1.60 7.51
C HIS A 215 75.72 2.29 6.37
N LYS A 216 76.17 2.10 5.12
CA LYS A 216 75.49 2.66 3.95
C LYS A 216 74.06 2.11 3.79
N SER A 217 73.85 0.82 4.06
CA SER A 217 72.52 0.20 4.10
C SER A 217 71.67 0.81 5.21
N LEU A 218 72.21 0.95 6.42
CA LEU A 218 71.52 1.54 7.57
C LEU A 218 71.05 2.98 7.27
N ASP A 219 71.93 3.82 6.73
CA ASP A 219 71.62 5.21 6.43
C ASP A 219 70.56 5.32 5.34
N LEU A 220 70.65 4.49 4.30
CA LEU A 220 69.61 4.45 3.28
C LEU A 220 68.29 3.94 3.88
N ALA A 221 68.30 2.86 4.65
CA ALA A 221 67.13 2.27 5.29
C ALA A 221 66.39 3.27 6.21
N ARG A 222 67.13 4.11 6.94
CA ARG A 222 66.57 5.23 7.71
C ARG A 222 65.95 6.28 6.79
N LYS A 223 66.65 6.70 5.73
CA LYS A 223 66.15 7.68 4.76
C LYS A 223 64.84 7.24 4.09
N ILE A 224 64.69 5.95 3.81
CA ILE A 224 63.48 5.38 3.17
C ILE A 224 62.44 4.86 4.18
N ASN A 225 62.66 5.07 5.48
CA ASN A 225 61.79 4.64 6.57
C ASN A 225 61.40 3.16 6.49
N GLN A 226 62.40 2.28 6.42
CA GLN A 226 62.21 0.82 6.37
C GLN A 226 62.74 0.14 7.65
N PRO A 227 61.93 0.02 8.72
CA PRO A 227 62.35 -0.54 10.01
C PRO A 227 62.99 -1.93 9.93
N LYS A 228 62.50 -2.78 9.00
CA LYS A 228 63.06 -4.11 8.79
C LYS A 228 64.49 -4.08 8.25
N LEU A 229 64.79 -3.18 7.32
CA LEU A 229 66.15 -3.02 6.81
C LEU A 229 67.08 -2.38 7.84
N ILE A 230 66.54 -1.48 8.67
CA ILE A 230 67.28 -0.92 9.80
C ILE A 230 67.65 -2.03 10.81
N GLU A 231 66.71 -2.92 11.13
CA GLU A 231 66.96 -4.10 11.97
C GLU A 231 68.09 -4.98 11.40
N SER A 232 67.99 -5.36 10.12
CA SER A 232 69.00 -6.17 9.44
C SER A 232 70.38 -5.51 9.46
N ALA A 233 70.45 -4.21 9.13
CA ALA A 233 71.73 -3.49 9.08
C ALA A 233 72.38 -3.40 10.47
N TYR A 234 71.61 -3.15 11.53
CA TYR A 234 72.13 -3.20 12.90
C TYR A 234 72.58 -4.60 13.30
N LYS A 235 71.84 -5.63 12.91
CA LYS A 235 72.21 -7.02 13.16
C LYS A 235 73.55 -7.35 12.51
N ASP A 236 73.77 -6.90 11.28
CA ASP A 236 75.02 -7.16 10.56
C ASP A 236 76.19 -6.34 11.12
N LEU A 237 75.96 -5.07 11.51
CA LEU A 237 76.95 -4.29 12.26
C LEU A 237 77.34 -5.01 13.57
N ALA A 238 76.37 -5.51 14.33
CA ALA A 238 76.63 -6.22 15.57
C ALA A 238 77.49 -7.47 15.34
N LYS A 239 77.19 -8.26 14.30
CA LYS A 239 78.00 -9.44 13.93
C LYS A 239 79.41 -9.04 13.50
N THR A 240 79.55 -7.96 12.71
CA THR A 240 80.86 -7.49 12.24
C THR A 240 81.72 -7.00 13.41
N TYR A 241 81.18 -6.22 14.33
CA TYR A 241 81.91 -5.80 15.54
C TYR A 241 82.28 -6.96 16.46
N SER A 242 81.47 -8.04 16.48
CA SER A 242 81.84 -9.27 17.18
C SER A 242 83.04 -9.98 16.57
N ILE A 243 83.25 -9.89 15.25
CA ILE A 243 84.44 -10.43 14.55
C ILE A 243 85.66 -9.55 14.83
N ILE A 244 85.47 -8.24 14.96
CA ILE A 244 86.51 -7.27 15.34
C ILE A 244 86.87 -7.36 16.84
N GLU A 245 86.13 -8.16 17.62
CA GLU A 245 86.26 -8.28 19.08
C GLU A 245 85.94 -7.00 19.86
N ASP A 246 85.29 -6.01 19.23
CA ASP A 246 84.67 -4.86 19.90
C ASP A 246 83.28 -5.27 20.43
N TYR A 247 83.29 -6.08 21.50
CA TYR A 247 82.07 -6.63 22.09
C TYR A 247 81.13 -5.55 22.63
N LYS A 248 81.68 -4.37 23.01
CA LYS A 248 80.87 -3.24 23.45
C LYS A 248 79.98 -2.73 22.31
N LYS A 249 80.56 -2.40 21.15
CA LYS A 249 79.78 -1.98 19.98
C LYS A 249 78.88 -3.10 19.46
N ALA A 250 79.37 -4.34 19.47
CA ALA A 250 78.56 -5.49 19.08
C ALA A 250 77.27 -5.59 19.91
N TYR A 251 77.38 -5.41 21.23
CA TYR A 251 76.24 -5.40 22.14
C TYR A 251 75.31 -4.20 21.90
N GLU A 252 75.86 -2.98 21.75
CA GLU A 252 75.06 -1.78 21.46
C GLU A 252 74.24 -1.92 20.17
N TYR A 253 74.85 -2.42 19.08
CA TYR A 253 74.13 -2.65 17.83
C TYR A 253 73.15 -3.81 17.92
N ARG A 254 73.44 -4.82 18.74
CA ARG A 254 72.48 -5.91 19.01
C ARG A 254 71.23 -5.39 19.71
N LEU A 255 71.38 -4.50 20.70
CA LEU A 255 70.23 -3.87 21.37
C LEU A 255 69.38 -3.07 20.38
N LYS A 256 70.00 -2.27 19.51
CA LYS A 256 69.29 -1.52 18.47
C LYS A 256 68.57 -2.43 17.47
N SER A 257 69.19 -3.54 17.06
CA SER A 257 68.53 -4.56 16.23
C SER A 257 67.31 -5.15 16.93
N ASN A 258 67.40 -5.49 18.23
CA ASN A 258 66.27 -6.01 19.00
C ASN A 258 65.13 -4.99 19.14
N GLU A 259 65.45 -3.71 19.40
CA GLU A 259 64.46 -2.62 19.44
C GLU A 259 63.69 -2.52 18.12
N TYR A 260 64.40 -2.50 16.98
CA TYR A 260 63.75 -2.44 15.68
C TYR A 260 63.00 -3.73 15.32
N LYS A 261 63.44 -4.89 15.81
CA LYS A 261 62.71 -6.15 15.68
C LYS A 261 61.36 -6.08 16.39
N GLU A 262 61.31 -5.52 17.60
CA GLU A 262 60.06 -5.28 18.33
C GLU A 262 59.16 -4.27 17.61
N ILE A 263 59.73 -3.17 17.09
CA ILE A 263 58.98 -2.20 16.28
C ILE A 263 58.37 -2.86 15.03
N VAL A 264 59.13 -3.70 14.31
CA VAL A 264 58.64 -4.43 13.13
C VAL A 264 57.50 -5.37 13.51
N LEU A 265 57.65 -6.14 14.59
CA LEU A 265 56.62 -7.07 15.05
C LEU A 265 55.34 -6.33 15.49
N ASN A 266 55.48 -5.25 16.26
CA ASN A 266 54.35 -4.43 16.70
C ASN A 266 53.63 -3.78 15.51
N ASN A 267 54.37 -3.26 14.53
CA ASN A 267 53.80 -2.72 13.30
C ASN A 267 53.06 -3.79 12.48
N GLN A 268 53.60 -5.00 12.39
CA GLN A 268 52.94 -6.12 11.70
C GLN A 268 51.64 -6.52 12.41
N ASN A 269 51.69 -6.71 13.73
CA ASN A 269 50.53 -7.06 14.54
C ASN A 269 49.44 -5.98 14.48
N ALA A 270 49.82 -4.70 14.59
CA ALA A 270 48.89 -3.59 14.49
C ALA A 270 48.22 -3.53 13.10
N ARG A 271 48.98 -3.75 12.02
CA ARG A 271 48.43 -3.82 10.66
C ARG A 271 47.46 -4.98 10.51
N GLN A 272 47.82 -6.19 10.96
CA GLN A 272 46.94 -7.35 10.93
C GLN A 272 45.65 -7.11 11.70
N LEU A 273 45.74 -6.55 12.91
CA LEU A 273 44.59 -6.22 13.75
C LEU A 273 43.69 -5.19 13.07
N ASN A 274 44.26 -4.11 12.52
CA ASN A 274 43.49 -3.07 11.83
C ASN A 274 42.76 -3.63 10.60
N ILE A 275 43.41 -4.50 9.82
CA ILE A 275 42.77 -5.14 8.67
C ILE A 275 41.63 -6.07 9.14
N LEU A 276 41.85 -6.87 10.17
CA LEU A 276 40.81 -7.76 10.71
C LEU A 276 39.62 -6.99 11.27
N GLN A 277 39.87 -5.89 11.99
CA GLN A 277 38.84 -4.98 12.49
C GLN A 277 38.05 -4.36 11.32
N THR A 278 38.75 -3.94 10.27
CA THR A 278 38.12 -3.38 9.06
C THR A 278 37.20 -4.41 8.39
N ILE A 279 37.65 -5.67 8.27
CA ILE A 279 36.83 -6.77 7.75
C ILE A 279 35.59 -6.98 8.61
N TYR A 280 35.75 -7.04 9.93
CA TYR A 280 34.65 -7.22 10.86
C TYR A 280 33.61 -6.09 10.77
N ASP A 281 34.06 -4.84 10.81
CA ASP A 281 33.17 -3.67 10.69
C ASP A 281 32.47 -3.63 9.33
N SER A 282 33.15 -4.04 8.26
CA SER A 282 32.54 -4.16 6.93
C SER A 282 31.41 -5.18 6.92
N HIS A 283 31.64 -6.40 7.44
CA HIS A 283 30.61 -7.43 7.51
C HIS A 283 29.42 -7.02 8.38
N ARG A 284 29.67 -6.33 9.51
CA ARG A 284 28.61 -5.80 10.36
C ARG A 284 27.74 -4.78 9.61
N LYS A 285 28.35 -3.82 8.94
CA LYS A 285 27.64 -2.81 8.14
C LYS A 285 26.88 -3.43 6.98
N GLU A 286 27.44 -4.44 6.31
CA GLU A 286 26.75 -5.14 5.22
C GLU A 286 25.50 -5.88 5.71
N ALA A 287 25.58 -6.55 6.87
CA ALA A 287 24.44 -7.19 7.51
C ALA A 287 23.35 -6.17 7.90
N GLU A 288 23.74 -5.03 8.46
CA GLU A 288 22.84 -3.93 8.79
C GLU A 288 22.14 -3.36 7.54
N ILE A 289 22.89 -3.10 6.45
CA ILE A 289 22.32 -2.65 5.18
C ILE A 289 21.34 -3.68 4.62
N LYS A 290 21.64 -4.98 4.74
CA LYS A 290 20.74 -6.05 4.29
C LYS A 290 19.44 -6.04 5.10
N LEU A 291 19.53 -5.90 6.42
CA LEU A 291 18.37 -5.80 7.30
C LEU A 291 17.52 -4.56 6.95
N LEU A 292 18.14 -3.39 6.79
CA LEU A 292 17.45 -2.15 6.41
C LEU A 292 16.77 -2.27 5.04
N LYS A 293 17.38 -2.96 4.08
CA LYS A 293 16.76 -3.23 2.77
C LYS A 293 15.50 -4.09 2.91
N GLU A 294 15.51 -5.13 3.73
CA GLU A 294 14.32 -5.97 3.96
C GLU A 294 13.23 -5.19 4.72
N GLN A 295 13.61 -4.42 5.74
CA GLN A 295 12.67 -3.53 6.44
C GLN A 295 12.03 -2.50 5.50
N ASN A 296 12.82 -1.89 4.61
CA ASN A 296 12.29 -0.94 3.62
C ASN A 296 11.33 -1.60 2.63
N LYS A 297 11.57 -2.84 2.21
CA LYS A 297 10.61 -3.59 1.37
C LYS A 297 9.28 -3.81 2.11
N VAL A 298 9.33 -4.22 3.37
CA VAL A 298 8.13 -4.39 4.21
C VAL A 298 7.40 -3.07 4.39
N ASN A 299 8.12 -1.99 4.68
CA ASN A 299 7.54 -0.65 4.81
C ASN A 299 6.86 -0.18 3.52
N LEU A 300 7.46 -0.43 2.36
CA LEU A 300 6.86 -0.11 1.05
C LEU A 300 5.56 -0.90 0.83
N VAL A 301 5.52 -2.19 1.18
CA VAL A 301 4.31 -3.01 1.10
C VAL A 301 3.23 -2.48 2.06
N ASN A 302 3.59 -2.15 3.30
CA ASN A 302 2.66 -1.60 4.29
C ASN A 302 2.09 -0.25 3.85
N GLN A 303 2.91 0.64 3.27
CA GLN A 303 2.43 1.90 2.70
C GLN A 303 1.43 1.68 1.57
N LYS A 304 1.71 0.74 0.65
CA LYS A 304 0.76 0.39 -0.43
C LYS A 304 -0.54 -0.19 0.12
N LEU A 305 -0.47 -1.07 1.12
CA LEU A 305 -1.64 -1.63 1.78
C LEU A 305 -2.51 -0.54 2.41
N LEU A 306 -1.88 0.42 3.09
CA LEU A 306 -2.59 1.54 3.72
C LEU A 306 -3.33 2.40 2.68
N ILE A 307 -2.70 2.67 1.53
CA ILE A 307 -3.36 3.37 0.41
C ILE A 307 -4.59 2.60 -0.08
N VAL A 308 -4.49 1.27 -0.26
CA VAL A 308 -5.61 0.42 -0.67
C VAL A 308 -6.75 0.47 0.36
N VAL A 309 -6.43 0.35 1.65
CA VAL A 309 -7.43 0.43 2.73
C VAL A 309 -8.15 1.78 2.72
N VAL A 310 -7.43 2.89 2.57
CA VAL A 310 -8.03 4.23 2.46
C VAL A 310 -8.95 4.33 1.25
N LEU A 311 -8.54 3.81 0.08
CA LEU A 311 -9.39 3.78 -1.11
C LEU A 311 -10.67 2.96 -0.90
N CYS A 312 -10.59 1.80 -0.23
CA CYS A 312 -11.76 1.00 0.14
C CYS A 312 -12.70 1.77 1.07
N ILE A 313 -12.18 2.47 2.08
CA ILE A 313 -12.99 3.29 3.00
C ILE A 313 -13.70 4.41 2.25
N ILE A 314 -13.02 5.10 1.33
CA ILE A 314 -13.61 6.15 0.49
C ILE A 314 -14.73 5.56 -0.39
N LEU A 315 -14.49 4.41 -1.01
CA LEU A 315 -15.48 3.73 -1.86
C LEU A 315 -16.73 3.33 -1.05
N ILE A 316 -16.54 2.72 0.12
CA ILE A 316 -17.65 2.35 1.02
C ILE A 316 -18.43 3.59 1.44
N SER A 317 -17.74 4.67 1.80
CA SER A 317 -18.37 5.93 2.19
C SER A 317 -19.18 6.54 1.06
N ALA A 318 -18.68 6.48 -0.18
CA ALA A 318 -19.41 6.93 -1.37
C ALA A 318 -20.67 6.08 -1.63
N ILE A 319 -20.57 4.75 -1.49
CA ILE A 319 -21.72 3.84 -1.62
C ILE A 319 -22.77 4.13 -0.55
N LEU A 320 -22.36 4.28 0.71
CA LEU A 320 -23.26 4.62 1.81
C LEU A 320 -23.92 5.99 1.59
N GLY A 321 -23.15 6.99 1.14
CA GLY A 321 -23.65 8.31 0.76
C GLY A 321 -24.69 8.24 -0.37
N TYR A 322 -24.44 7.42 -1.40
CA TYR A 322 -25.38 7.18 -2.49
C TYR A 322 -26.68 6.53 -1.99
N ILE A 323 -26.57 5.48 -1.16
CA ILE A 323 -27.73 4.80 -0.56
C ILE A 323 -28.54 5.79 0.29
N TYR A 324 -27.87 6.60 1.10
CA TYR A 324 -28.49 7.62 1.95
C TYR A 324 -29.23 8.67 1.12
N GLN A 325 -28.59 9.23 0.09
CA GLN A 325 -29.25 10.17 -0.84
C GLN A 325 -30.46 9.55 -1.55
N LYS A 326 -30.34 8.28 -1.99
CA LYS A 326 -31.46 7.55 -2.61
C LYS A 326 -32.62 7.38 -1.63
N ARG A 327 -32.34 7.03 -0.36
CA ARG A 327 -33.36 6.92 0.71
C ARG A 327 -34.08 8.25 0.93
N ILE A 328 -33.37 9.36 1.04
CA ILE A 328 -33.97 10.70 1.20
C ILE A 328 -34.89 11.03 0.02
N LYS A 329 -34.42 10.85 -1.23
CA LYS A 329 -35.25 11.11 -2.42
C LYS A 329 -36.52 10.25 -2.43
N THR A 330 -36.41 8.99 -2.03
CA THR A 330 -37.57 8.09 -1.93
C THR A 330 -38.54 8.55 -0.84
N GLN A 331 -38.04 8.95 0.34
CA GLN A 331 -38.89 9.48 1.42
C GLN A 331 -39.61 10.76 1.00
N GLN A 332 -38.94 11.69 0.32
CA GLN A 332 -39.56 12.90 -0.23
C GLN A 332 -40.66 12.56 -1.26
N LYS A 333 -40.42 11.57 -2.14
CA LYS A 333 -41.46 11.10 -3.06
C LYS A 333 -42.66 10.54 -2.31
N ILE A 334 -42.43 9.69 -1.30
CA ILE A 334 -43.50 9.13 -0.45
C ILE A 334 -44.29 10.25 0.23
N GLN A 335 -43.64 11.28 0.73
CA GLN A 335 -44.31 12.43 1.35
C GLN A 335 -45.19 13.18 0.35
N LYS A 336 -44.70 13.42 -0.87
CA LYS A 336 -45.51 14.00 -1.95
C LYS A 336 -46.72 13.13 -2.32
N TYR A 337 -46.55 11.80 -2.38
CA TYR A 337 -47.67 10.89 -2.63
C TYR A 337 -48.73 10.95 -1.52
N LYS A 338 -48.30 10.96 -0.25
CA LYS A 338 -49.21 11.11 0.90
C LYS A 338 -50.01 12.42 0.83
N GLN A 339 -49.37 13.54 0.47
CA GLN A 339 -50.07 14.82 0.28
C GLN A 339 -51.12 14.76 -0.83
N ARG A 340 -50.84 14.10 -1.95
CA ARG A 340 -51.81 13.92 -3.04
C ARG A 340 -53.02 13.09 -2.63
N ILE A 341 -52.79 11.99 -1.90
CA ILE A 341 -53.87 11.15 -1.38
C ILE A 341 -54.75 11.94 -0.41
N LEU A 342 -54.14 12.66 0.53
CA LEU A 342 -54.86 13.49 1.49
C LEU A 342 -55.70 14.57 0.80
N LYS A 343 -55.16 15.20 -0.26
CA LYS A 343 -55.90 16.19 -1.06
C LYS A 343 -57.11 15.57 -1.75
N ALA A 344 -56.95 14.40 -2.38
CA ALA A 344 -58.04 13.70 -3.05
C ALA A 344 -59.14 13.27 -2.05
N GLU A 345 -58.76 12.86 -0.83
CA GLU A 345 -59.71 12.52 0.23
C GLU A 345 -60.50 13.74 0.71
N LEU A 346 -59.84 14.90 0.84
CA LEU A 346 -60.49 16.17 1.17
C LEU A 346 -61.51 16.58 0.10
N GLU A 347 -61.14 16.52 -1.18
CA GLU A 347 -62.01 16.84 -2.32
C GLU A 347 -63.25 15.92 -2.34
N LYS A 348 -63.05 14.61 -2.08
CA LYS A 348 -64.16 13.65 -1.96
C LYS A 348 -65.13 14.01 -0.84
N LYS A 349 -64.60 14.43 0.32
CA LYS A 349 -65.42 14.82 1.48
C LYS A 349 -66.24 16.09 1.18
N GLN A 350 -65.64 17.08 0.51
CA GLN A 350 -66.34 18.32 0.10
C GLN A 350 -67.48 18.03 -0.89
N ALA A 351 -67.28 17.12 -1.85
CA ALA A 351 -68.33 16.74 -2.79
C ALA A 351 -69.55 16.12 -2.09
N LEU A 352 -69.32 15.27 -1.08
CA LEU A 352 -70.39 14.64 -0.30
C LEU A 352 -71.22 15.69 0.47
N GLU A 353 -70.56 16.67 1.07
CA GLU A 353 -71.22 17.75 1.82
C GLU A 353 -72.17 18.57 0.93
N LYS A 354 -71.74 18.87 -0.30
CA LYS A 354 -72.57 19.60 -1.28
C LYS A 354 -73.84 18.85 -1.65
N THR A 355 -73.76 17.53 -1.83
CA THR A 355 -74.93 16.69 -2.12
C THR A 355 -75.95 16.75 -0.99
N LEU A 356 -75.49 16.68 0.27
CA LEU A 356 -76.38 16.74 1.44
C LEU A 356 -77.11 18.08 1.56
N GLN A 357 -76.47 19.19 1.19
CA GLN A 357 -77.11 20.51 1.19
C GLN A 357 -78.27 20.62 0.19
N ASN A 358 -78.12 20.04 -1.01
CA ASN A 358 -79.19 20.05 -2.02
C ASN A 358 -80.45 19.33 -1.52
N ASP A 359 -80.31 18.19 -0.82
CA ASP A 359 -81.43 17.44 -0.26
C ASP A 359 -82.24 18.25 0.76
N ILE A 360 -81.56 19.07 1.58
CA ILE A 360 -82.20 19.93 2.58
C ILE A 360 -83.06 21.01 1.90
N GLN A 361 -82.57 21.61 0.79
CA GLN A 361 -83.31 22.64 0.06
C GLN A 361 -84.61 22.09 -0.54
N LEU A 362 -84.58 20.88 -1.11
CA LEU A 362 -85.78 20.25 -1.69
C LEU A 362 -86.89 20.06 -0.66
N LYS A 363 -86.56 19.57 0.54
CA LYS A 363 -87.54 19.37 1.63
C LYS A 363 -88.20 20.68 2.09
N THR A 364 -87.47 21.79 2.04
CA THR A 364 -87.95 23.11 2.49
C THR A 364 -88.98 23.70 1.52
N ALA A 365 -88.83 23.46 0.21
CA ALA A 365 -89.76 23.91 -0.81
C ALA A 365 -91.15 23.27 -0.66
N SER A 366 -91.21 21.97 -0.36
CA SER A 366 -92.46 21.23 -0.16
C SER A 366 -93.27 21.76 1.04
N LEU A 367 -92.60 22.06 2.16
CA LEU A 367 -93.24 22.56 3.38
C LEU A 367 -93.87 23.95 3.20
N THR A 368 -93.22 24.79 2.38
CA THR A 368 -93.64 26.17 2.10
C THR A 368 -94.96 26.23 1.32
N LYS A 369 -95.15 25.33 0.34
CA LYS A 369 -96.36 25.26 -0.49
C LYS A 369 -97.59 24.84 0.32
N TYR A 370 -97.41 23.95 1.28
CA TYR A 370 -98.47 23.48 2.16
C TYR A 370 -98.89 24.53 3.20
N SER A 371 -97.92 25.26 3.77
CA SER A 371 -98.17 26.37 4.70
C SER A 371 -98.98 27.51 4.06
N LEU A 372 -98.77 27.79 2.77
CA LEU A 372 -99.54 28.78 2.01
C LEU A 372 -101.03 28.41 1.90
N HIS A 373 -101.34 27.12 1.76
CA HIS A 373 -102.72 26.61 1.65
C HIS A 373 -103.49 26.67 2.98
N LEU A 374 -102.82 26.40 4.11
CA LEU A 374 -103.46 26.48 5.43
C LEU A 374 -103.92 27.91 5.75
N SER A 375 -103.13 28.90 5.34
CA SER A 375 -103.46 30.32 5.45
C SER A 375 -104.73 30.70 4.67
N GLN A 376 -104.89 30.18 3.45
CA GLN A 376 -106.08 30.42 2.63
C GLN A 376 -107.34 29.79 3.25
N LYS A 377 -107.26 28.57 3.79
CA LYS A 377 -108.40 27.88 4.44
C LYS A 377 -108.88 28.65 5.68
N ASN A 378 -107.96 29.16 6.50
CA ASN A 378 -108.31 29.93 7.68
C ASN A 378 -108.95 31.28 7.31
N LYS A 379 -108.47 31.96 6.27
CA LYS A 379 -109.09 33.20 5.77
C LYS A 379 -110.58 32.99 5.40
N ILE A 380 -110.88 31.86 4.75
CA ILE A 380 -112.24 31.51 4.33
C ILE A 380 -113.16 31.23 5.53
N LEU A 381 -112.70 30.49 6.54
CA LEU A 381 -113.47 30.26 7.76
C LEU A 381 -113.75 31.57 8.51
N THR A 382 -112.81 32.51 8.44
CA THR A 382 -112.95 33.85 9.02
C THR A 382 -114.03 34.66 8.29
N ASP A 383 -114.05 34.60 6.95
CA ASP A 383 -115.04 35.28 6.11
C ASP A 383 -116.46 34.71 6.35
N ILE A 384 -116.60 33.38 6.43
CA ILE A 384 -117.89 32.70 6.73
C ILE A 384 -118.38 33.04 8.14
N SER A 385 -117.49 33.04 9.14
CA SER A 385 -117.81 33.43 10.52
C SER A 385 -118.29 34.88 10.59
N SER A 386 -117.66 35.79 9.82
CA SER A 386 -118.06 37.19 9.69
C SER A 386 -119.46 37.34 9.10
N ASP A 387 -119.78 36.61 8.05
CA ASP A 387 -121.07 36.70 7.37
C ASP A 387 -122.22 36.08 8.20
N LEU A 388 -121.95 35.00 8.94
CA LEU A 388 -122.91 34.44 9.91
C LEU A 388 -123.18 35.40 11.08
N LYS A 389 -122.14 36.06 11.61
CA LYS A 389 -122.30 37.09 12.67
C LYS A 389 -123.22 38.23 12.22
N LYS A 390 -123.05 38.72 10.98
CA LYS A 390 -123.88 39.79 10.42
C LYS A 390 -125.37 39.42 10.33
N ILE A 391 -125.69 38.13 10.18
CA ILE A 391 -127.08 37.63 10.10
C ILE A 391 -127.72 37.52 11.49
N SER A 392 -126.95 37.21 12.55
CA SER A 392 -127.49 37.03 13.90
C SER A 392 -127.99 38.32 14.59
N ILE A 393 -127.65 39.51 14.07
CA ILE A 393 -127.80 40.79 14.78
C ILE A 393 -129.00 41.64 14.30
N ARG A 394 -129.72 41.27 13.21
CA ARG A 394 -130.80 42.13 12.65
C ARG A 394 -132.18 41.47 12.65
N ASN A 395 -133.18 42.18 13.21
CA ASN A 395 -134.53 41.71 13.56
C ASN A 395 -135.62 41.84 12.47
N ASN A 396 -135.31 42.16 11.21
CA ASN A 396 -136.34 42.18 10.17
C ASN A 396 -135.78 42.11 8.73
N ILE A 397 -135.13 41.00 8.36
CA ILE A 397 -134.78 40.71 6.96
C ILE A 397 -134.87 39.20 6.70
N ASP A 398 -135.51 38.83 5.59
CA ASP A 398 -135.78 37.48 5.09
C ASP A 398 -134.62 36.48 5.25
N TYR A 399 -134.69 35.68 6.31
CA TYR A 399 -133.70 34.65 6.64
C TYR A 399 -133.60 33.57 5.56
N LYS A 400 -134.67 33.33 4.79
CA LYS A 400 -134.76 32.23 3.83
C LYS A 400 -133.91 32.49 2.59
N SER A 401 -133.87 33.73 2.11
CA SER A 401 -133.07 34.17 0.95
C SER A 401 -131.55 34.17 1.25
N LYS A 402 -131.14 34.68 2.41
CA LYS A 402 -129.71 34.77 2.80
C LYS A 402 -129.10 33.43 3.19
N LEU A 403 -129.83 32.58 3.93
CA LEU A 403 -129.38 31.21 4.20
C LEU A 403 -129.28 30.38 2.91
N LYS A 404 -130.14 30.63 1.92
CA LYS A 404 -130.07 29.97 0.61
C LYS A 404 -128.87 30.44 -0.22
N ASN A 405 -128.43 31.70 -0.10
CA ASN A 405 -127.21 32.19 -0.72
C ASN A 405 -125.95 31.65 -0.03
N ILE A 406 -125.92 31.60 1.31
CA ILE A 406 -124.83 30.95 2.06
C ILE A 406 -124.76 29.45 1.73
N SER A 407 -125.91 28.77 1.65
CA SER A 407 -125.97 27.38 1.18
C SER A 407 -125.45 27.23 -0.24
N LYS A 408 -125.80 28.15 -1.16
CA LYS A 408 -125.29 28.15 -2.54
C LYS A 408 -123.78 28.44 -2.62
N ASP A 409 -123.23 29.31 -1.79
CA ASP A 409 -121.79 29.60 -1.76
C ASP A 409 -120.99 28.45 -1.15
N ILE A 410 -121.57 27.77 -0.15
CA ILE A 410 -121.06 26.52 0.40
C ILE A 410 -121.11 25.42 -0.67
N ASP A 411 -122.24 25.24 -1.37
CA ASP A 411 -122.42 24.21 -2.40
C ASP A 411 -121.59 24.47 -3.67
N PHE A 412 -121.40 25.73 -4.07
CA PHE A 412 -120.55 26.12 -5.21
C PHE A 412 -119.06 25.88 -4.92
N LYS A 413 -118.61 26.08 -3.67
CA LYS A 413 -117.23 25.86 -3.27
C LYS A 413 -116.91 24.42 -2.83
N LEU A 414 -117.92 23.65 -2.39
CA LEU A 414 -117.82 22.20 -2.24
C LEU A 414 -117.82 21.47 -3.60
N LYS A 415 -118.22 22.13 -4.69
CA LYS A 415 -118.23 21.57 -6.06
C LYS A 415 -116.86 21.48 -6.74
N HIS A 416 -115.80 22.03 -6.16
CA HIS A 416 -114.42 21.91 -6.65
C HIS A 416 -113.61 20.92 -5.78
N ASP A 417 -114.03 19.66 -5.76
CA ASP A 417 -113.36 18.57 -5.04
C ASP A 417 -112.34 17.80 -5.92
N ASP A 418 -111.71 18.49 -6.87
CA ASP A 418 -110.57 17.97 -7.66
C ASP A 418 -109.21 18.17 -6.94
N GLN A 419 -109.24 18.63 -5.69
CA GLN A 419 -108.08 18.99 -4.87
C GLN A 419 -107.16 17.80 -4.55
N TRP A 420 -107.69 16.58 -4.59
CA TRP A 420 -106.88 15.37 -4.44
C TRP A 420 -106.13 14.98 -5.72
N ILE A 421 -106.65 15.34 -6.89
CA ILE A 421 -106.02 15.03 -8.18
C ILE A 421 -104.74 15.84 -8.33
N ASP A 422 -104.76 17.12 -7.97
CA ASP A 422 -103.58 17.98 -7.99
C ASP A 422 -102.50 17.54 -7.00
N PHE A 423 -102.89 17.19 -5.77
CA PHE A 423 -101.98 16.60 -4.79
C PHE A 423 -101.34 15.31 -5.32
N ASN A 424 -102.14 14.42 -5.91
CA ASN A 424 -101.66 13.15 -6.44
C ASN A 424 -100.71 13.33 -7.63
N ASN A 425 -100.94 14.33 -8.50
CA ASN A 425 -100.05 14.62 -9.62
C ASN A 425 -98.68 15.13 -9.14
N LEU A 426 -98.65 16.10 -8.21
CA LEU A 426 -97.42 16.59 -7.59
C LEU A 426 -96.69 15.51 -6.77
N PHE A 427 -97.45 14.68 -6.06
CA PHE A 427 -96.88 13.56 -5.31
C PHE A 427 -96.24 12.52 -6.25
N LYS A 428 -96.85 12.23 -7.40
CA LYS A 428 -96.29 11.34 -8.43
C LYS A 428 -95.04 11.89 -9.10
N GLU A 429 -94.88 13.21 -9.25
CA GLU A 429 -93.63 13.79 -9.78
C GLU A 429 -92.45 13.56 -8.82
N ILE A 430 -92.68 13.66 -7.52
CA ILE A 430 -91.64 13.54 -6.48
C ILE A 430 -91.40 12.07 -6.07
N HIS A 431 -92.46 11.28 -6.04
CA HIS A 431 -92.46 9.88 -5.62
C HIS A 431 -93.15 8.99 -6.69
N PRO A 432 -92.60 8.89 -7.91
CA PRO A 432 -93.25 8.24 -9.04
C PRO A 432 -93.60 6.77 -8.78
N ASP A 433 -92.78 6.07 -8.00
CA ASP A 433 -92.94 4.64 -7.72
C ASP A 433 -93.69 4.33 -6.42
N PHE A 434 -93.93 5.32 -5.55
CA PHE A 434 -94.52 5.08 -4.21
C PHE A 434 -95.87 4.36 -4.29
N SER A 435 -96.78 4.85 -5.13
CA SER A 435 -98.12 4.25 -5.25
C SER A 435 -98.06 2.81 -5.78
N LYS A 436 -97.11 2.55 -6.68
CA LYS A 436 -96.88 1.22 -7.27
C LYS A 436 -96.30 0.26 -6.24
N GLN A 437 -95.28 0.69 -5.51
CA GLN A 437 -94.64 -0.11 -4.44
C GLN A 437 -95.61 -0.39 -3.29
N LEU A 438 -96.34 0.62 -2.82
CA LEU A 438 -97.32 0.47 -1.74
C LEU A 438 -98.43 -0.54 -2.09
N THR A 439 -98.91 -0.52 -3.34
CA THR A 439 -99.93 -1.48 -3.80
C THR A 439 -99.35 -2.88 -3.99
N GLN A 440 -98.07 -2.99 -4.37
CA GLN A 440 -97.41 -4.28 -4.57
C GLN A 440 -97.11 -5.01 -3.25
N ILE A 441 -96.75 -4.26 -2.21
CA ILE A 441 -96.44 -4.84 -0.90
C ILE A 441 -97.67 -5.06 -0.02
N SER A 442 -98.79 -4.38 -0.31
CA SER A 442 -99.99 -4.50 0.51
C SER A 442 -100.59 -5.91 0.41
N THR A 443 -100.90 -6.51 1.56
CA THR A 443 -101.46 -7.87 1.65
C THR A 443 -102.92 -7.94 1.20
N GLU A 444 -103.61 -6.79 1.17
CA GLU A 444 -104.99 -6.63 0.72
C GLU A 444 -105.12 -5.39 -0.16
N LYS A 445 -106.15 -5.35 -1.01
CA LYS A 445 -106.43 -4.19 -1.87
C LYS A 445 -106.72 -2.95 -1.01
N LEU A 446 -105.88 -1.92 -1.15
CA LEU A 446 -106.04 -0.65 -0.45
C LEU A 446 -107.17 0.18 -1.06
N SER A 447 -107.98 0.80 -0.20
CA SER A 447 -108.97 1.79 -0.59
C SER A 447 -108.32 3.12 -0.98
N SER A 448 -109.05 3.94 -1.73
CA SER A 448 -108.58 5.29 -2.10
C SER A 448 -108.18 6.11 -0.87
N SER A 449 -108.99 6.10 0.19
CA SER A 449 -108.74 6.73 1.50
C SER A 449 -107.50 6.21 2.22
N GLU A 450 -107.18 4.92 2.10
CA GLU A 450 -105.97 4.32 2.67
C GLU A 450 -104.72 4.74 1.89
N ILE A 451 -104.80 4.84 0.57
CA ILE A 451 -103.75 5.41 -0.27
C ILE A 451 -103.54 6.89 0.06
N LYS A 452 -104.63 7.66 0.28
CA LYS A 452 -104.52 9.06 0.72
C LYS A 452 -103.78 9.17 2.04
N LEU A 453 -104.16 8.35 3.01
CA LEU A 453 -103.51 8.32 4.32
C LEU A 453 -102.02 7.94 4.19
N ALA A 454 -101.68 6.94 3.37
CA ALA A 454 -100.29 6.53 3.15
C ALA A 454 -99.43 7.65 2.54
N MET A 455 -99.96 8.38 1.54
CA MET A 455 -99.27 9.54 0.96
C MET A 455 -99.04 10.65 2.00
N LEU A 456 -100.01 10.91 2.87
CA LEU A 456 -99.85 11.91 3.94
C LEU A 456 -98.84 11.45 5.01
N LEU A 457 -98.80 10.15 5.33
CA LEU A 457 -97.81 9.58 6.24
C LEU A 457 -96.39 9.57 5.63
N ARG A 458 -96.25 9.35 4.31
CA ARG A 458 -94.98 9.48 3.57
C ARG A 458 -94.37 10.87 3.72
N LEU A 459 -95.23 11.90 3.78
CA LEU A 459 -94.83 13.29 4.02
C LEU A 459 -94.52 13.60 5.49
N ASN A 460 -94.47 12.57 6.36
CA ASN A 460 -94.20 12.68 7.79
C ASN A 460 -95.20 13.57 8.56
N LEU A 461 -96.46 13.59 8.12
CA LEU A 461 -97.51 14.36 8.80
C LEU A 461 -98.02 13.64 10.05
N THR A 462 -98.25 14.40 11.11
CA THR A 462 -98.79 13.90 12.38
C THR A 462 -100.27 13.54 12.25
N SER A 463 -100.78 12.67 13.13
CA SER A 463 -102.20 12.28 13.11
C SER A 463 -103.15 13.47 13.29
N LYS A 464 -102.71 14.54 13.98
CA LYS A 464 -103.48 15.76 14.17
C LYS A 464 -103.58 16.57 12.87
N GLU A 465 -102.45 16.74 12.17
CA GLU A 465 -102.41 17.43 10.86
C GLU A 465 -103.21 16.65 9.82
N ILE A 466 -103.08 15.33 9.78
CA ILE A 466 -103.87 14.47 8.87
C ILE A 466 -105.36 14.58 9.15
N ALA A 467 -105.77 14.69 10.42
CA ALA A 467 -107.17 14.84 10.81
C ALA A 467 -107.75 16.18 10.33
N GLU A 468 -106.96 17.26 10.47
CA GLU A 468 -107.30 18.58 9.95
C GLU A 468 -107.36 18.63 8.42
N ILE A 469 -106.50 17.85 7.74
CA ILE A 469 -106.48 17.69 6.27
C ILE A 469 -107.72 16.98 5.76
N LEU A 470 -107.99 15.80 6.32
CA LEU A 470 -109.07 14.93 5.87
C LEU A 470 -110.44 15.36 6.42
N ASN A 471 -110.48 16.42 7.25
CA ASN A 471 -111.68 16.91 7.92
C ASN A 471 -112.40 15.81 8.73
N VAL A 472 -111.62 15.01 9.45
CA VAL A 472 -112.10 13.92 10.32
C VAL A 472 -111.54 14.11 11.72
N THR A 473 -112.07 13.39 12.71
CA THR A 473 -111.50 13.47 14.07
C THR A 473 -110.11 12.82 14.12
N PRO A 474 -109.20 13.27 15.01
CA PRO A 474 -107.93 12.60 15.26
C PRO A 474 -108.08 11.10 15.56
N ASP A 475 -109.16 10.71 16.23
CA ASP A 475 -109.49 9.32 16.50
C ASP A 475 -109.82 8.53 15.23
N SER A 476 -110.53 9.13 14.28
CA SER A 476 -110.79 8.53 12.97
C SER A 476 -109.48 8.26 12.21
N VAL A 477 -108.51 9.18 12.27
CA VAL A 477 -107.18 8.97 11.65
C VAL A 477 -106.42 7.87 12.36
N ARG A 478 -106.46 7.81 13.69
CA ARG A 478 -105.81 6.74 14.46
C ARG A 478 -106.35 5.36 14.08
N ILE A 479 -107.67 5.24 13.94
CA ILE A 479 -108.33 4.00 13.49
C ILE A 479 -107.92 3.68 12.04
N ALA A 480 -107.90 4.67 11.15
CA ALA A 480 -107.49 4.49 9.76
C ALA A 480 -106.02 4.04 9.64
N ARG A 481 -105.11 4.60 10.46
CA ARG A 481 -103.71 4.17 10.55
C ARG A 481 -103.59 2.73 11.01
N TYR A 482 -104.37 2.34 12.01
CA TYR A 482 -104.40 0.96 12.49
C TYR A 482 -104.89 -0.01 11.41
N ARG A 483 -105.94 0.36 10.65
CA ARG A 483 -106.45 -0.43 9.51
C ARG A 483 -105.40 -0.56 8.40
N LEU A 484 -104.78 0.55 8.01
CA LEU A 484 -103.74 0.58 6.99
C LEU A 484 -102.54 -0.28 7.41
N ARG A 485 -102.09 -0.18 8.66
CA ARG A 485 -100.99 -1.00 9.20
C ARG A 485 -101.25 -2.49 9.07
N LYS A 486 -102.47 -2.96 9.33
CA LYS A 486 -102.83 -4.39 9.22
C LYS A 486 -102.70 -4.94 7.80
N LYS A 487 -102.81 -4.08 6.78
CA LYS A 487 -102.75 -4.45 5.36
C LYS A 487 -101.34 -4.35 4.77
N LEU A 488 -100.34 -4.07 5.60
CA LEU A 488 -98.96 -3.87 5.18
C LEU A 488 -98.04 -4.82 5.96
N PRO A 489 -96.93 -5.28 5.35
CA PRO A 489 -96.00 -6.24 5.95
C PRO A 489 -95.08 -5.56 6.97
N ILE A 490 -95.67 -4.90 7.97
CA ILE A 490 -94.95 -4.09 8.96
C ILE A 490 -94.73 -4.93 10.22
N SER A 491 -93.48 -5.02 10.67
CA SER A 491 -93.11 -5.72 11.91
C SER A 491 -93.77 -5.06 13.14
N PRO A 492 -94.14 -5.79 14.21
CA PRO A 492 -94.71 -5.22 15.43
C PRO A 492 -93.89 -4.10 16.07
N LYS A 493 -92.57 -4.08 15.84
CA LYS A 493 -91.63 -3.07 16.40
C LYS A 493 -91.41 -1.85 15.50
N GLU A 494 -91.84 -1.89 14.24
CA GLU A 494 -91.59 -0.83 13.27
C GLU A 494 -92.73 0.18 13.26
N ASP A 495 -92.44 1.48 13.32
CA ASP A 495 -93.47 2.53 13.26
C ASP A 495 -94.01 2.71 11.83
N LEU A 496 -95.33 2.92 11.71
CA LEU A 496 -95.99 3.05 10.42
C LEU A 496 -95.48 4.27 9.62
N VAL A 497 -95.13 5.38 10.27
CA VAL A 497 -94.65 6.58 9.58
C VAL A 497 -93.24 6.35 9.06
N ASN A 498 -92.36 5.76 9.88
CA ASN A 498 -91.00 5.42 9.43
C ASN A 498 -91.02 4.44 8.24
N PHE A 499 -91.86 3.40 8.29
CA PHE A 499 -92.06 2.49 7.16
C PHE A 499 -92.49 3.26 5.90
N MET A 500 -93.45 4.18 6.04
CA MET A 500 -93.89 5.02 4.93
C MET A 500 -92.79 5.95 4.43
N ILE A 501 -91.89 6.49 5.25
CA ILE A 501 -90.77 7.37 4.86
C ILE A 501 -89.61 6.62 4.18
N HIS A 502 -89.56 5.30 4.28
CA HIS A 502 -88.56 4.46 3.62
C HIS A 502 -89.05 3.71 2.38
N LEU A 503 -90.37 3.62 2.21
CA LEU A 503 -91.02 3.08 1.01
C LEU A 503 -91.06 4.10 -0.13
#